data_AF-A0A970K097-F1
#
_entry.id   AF-A0A970K097-F1
#
_cell.length_a   1.000
_cell.length_b   1.000
_cell.length_c   1.000
_cell.angle_alpha   90.00
_cell.angle_beta   90.00
_cell.angle_gamma   90.00
#
_symmetry.space_group_name_H-M   'P 1'
#
loop_
_entity.id
_entity.type
_entity.pdbx_description
1 polymer ?
#
loop_
_entity_poly.entity_id
_entity_poly.type
_entity_poly.pdbx_seq_one_letter_code
_entity_poly.pdbx_strand_id
1 'polypeptide(L)'
;MPVIPQVVMLQVNDDLYVKDEEGYAFCDLRDAVKLITPRSIPVFVVNEEITADYLISFLRENFIADAFVCASFKKRELIKYVCEAHPLLRGVLDFSDMPLGKDRIRKLSMILAACHASVALLSSQTARKSVIRYVQKRLCGVWIESESIVDEITRGSNGIVTPLYQKLYDLYELFPGPSVLKTTNLFSHRGLHITGEHPENSLEGIVGACKAGLDGVEIDIHLSADEHMVVCHNASTGDLFDRDMVIQDATLEELKTLRYKSGHPGTLPTLGEVLSAIKPYTDTILIIELKAPDVVKAAKKCRDIIRNMGSESQCVFIKGPKIPSLGHLRKAMPEIPAGYCVDTDSRVENTLAANKEVYWFCKTTPGWQAAYNTRYNRVNRMFQQYAGLRGIHVFPWSGTTEGNMHDTFLSGFDGMTINLVDLYMSLPIALRSRKKNVVCRYAENGDKNTLFTAEATCVYRDGSSKKATKLNVLIVSGQKLVKHNGSYYADQPGETMLLLQSEIKLSEDISYYIYSEPVSVTFVGDQDSGHMKAR
;
A
#
# COMPACT_ATOMS: atom_id res chain seq x y z
N MET A 1 -26.14 16.39 10.18
CA MET A 1 -24.89 17.17 10.20
C MET A 1 -24.21 17.02 8.85
N PRO A 2 -23.61 18.05 8.26
CA PRO A 2 -22.86 17.90 7.01
C PRO A 2 -21.73 16.87 7.21
N VAL A 3 -21.49 16.02 6.21
CA VAL A 3 -20.39 15.06 6.29
C VAL A 3 -19.09 15.82 6.16
N ILE A 4 -18.11 15.46 6.99
CA ILE A 4 -16.82 16.14 7.05
C ILE A 4 -15.76 15.24 6.40
N PRO A 5 -14.95 15.72 5.45
CA PRO A 5 -13.81 14.97 4.91
C PRO A 5 -12.85 14.52 6.02
N GLN A 6 -12.30 13.30 5.96
CA GLN A 6 -11.28 12.91 6.96
C GLN A 6 -9.99 13.72 6.84
N VAL A 7 -9.70 14.23 5.64
CA VAL A 7 -8.50 15.01 5.30
C VAL A 7 -8.93 16.22 4.48
N VAL A 8 -8.38 17.39 4.79
CA VAL A 8 -8.69 18.64 4.08
C VAL A 8 -7.40 19.28 3.60
N MET A 9 -7.32 19.57 2.29
CA MET A 9 -6.18 20.26 1.69
C MET A 9 -6.38 21.77 1.72
N LEU A 10 -5.40 22.49 2.26
CA LEU A 10 -5.41 23.94 2.43
C LEU A 10 -4.26 24.54 1.63
N GLN A 11 -4.57 25.33 0.60
CA GLN A 11 -3.56 26.12 -0.08
C GLN A 11 -3.21 27.34 0.74
N VAL A 12 -1.97 27.44 1.22
CA VAL A 12 -1.54 28.50 2.15
C VAL A 12 -0.66 29.51 1.40
N ASN A 13 -0.87 30.82 1.64
CA ASN A 13 0.02 31.87 1.16
C ASN A 13 1.02 32.34 2.23
N ASP A 14 1.90 33.27 1.85
CA ASP A 14 2.88 33.92 2.71
C ASP A 14 2.29 34.83 3.80
N ASP A 15 1.01 35.20 3.73
CA ASP A 15 0.31 35.89 4.82
C ASP A 15 -0.41 34.94 5.79
N LEU A 16 -0.21 33.62 5.66
CA LEU A 16 -0.95 32.58 6.41
C LEU A 16 -2.48 32.66 6.22
N TYR A 17 -2.92 32.99 5.01
CA TYR A 17 -4.30 32.81 4.57
C TYR A 17 -4.45 31.53 3.74
N VAL A 18 -5.59 30.88 3.91
CA VAL A 18 -6.05 29.83 3.01
C VAL A 18 -6.60 30.48 1.75
N LYS A 19 -6.21 29.96 0.58
CA LYS A 19 -6.72 30.41 -0.72
C LYS A 19 -8.00 29.68 -1.12
N ASP A 20 -8.89 30.37 -1.84
CA ASP A 20 -10.00 29.74 -2.56
C ASP A 20 -9.53 29.09 -3.88
N GLU A 21 -10.49 28.55 -4.65
CA GLU A 21 -10.24 27.88 -5.94
C GLU A 21 -9.71 28.84 -7.01
N GLU A 22 -9.96 30.15 -6.89
CA GLU A 22 -9.46 31.19 -7.78
C GLU A 22 -8.08 31.72 -7.36
N GLY A 23 -7.59 31.30 -6.18
CA GLY A 23 -6.29 31.65 -5.63
C GLY A 23 -6.29 32.90 -4.74
N TYR A 24 -7.46 33.47 -4.42
CA TYR A 24 -7.59 34.64 -3.55
C TYR A 24 -7.59 34.24 -2.08
N ALA A 25 -7.12 35.15 -1.21
CA ALA A 25 -7.17 34.94 0.24
C ALA A 25 -8.63 34.83 0.70
N PHE A 26 -8.98 33.67 1.26
CA PHE A 26 -10.34 33.32 1.66
C PHE A 26 -10.54 33.47 3.18
N CYS A 27 -9.65 32.88 3.98
CA CYS A 27 -9.72 32.97 5.44
C CYS A 27 -8.34 32.80 6.12
N ASP A 28 -8.22 33.30 7.34
CA ASP A 28 -7.04 33.14 8.18
C ASP A 28 -6.79 31.65 8.48
N LEU A 29 -5.54 31.19 8.38
CA LEU A 29 -5.16 29.78 8.58
C LEU A 29 -5.53 29.28 9.99
N ARG A 30 -5.42 30.12 11.02
CA ARG A 30 -5.79 29.75 12.39
C ARG A 30 -7.27 29.43 12.49
N ASP A 31 -8.11 30.22 11.84
CA ASP A 31 -9.55 30.03 11.86
C ASP A 31 -9.97 28.81 11.02
N ALA A 32 -9.33 28.59 9.86
CA ALA A 32 -9.50 27.38 9.07
C ALA A 32 -9.17 26.11 9.86
N VAL A 33 -8.01 26.08 10.54
CA VAL A 33 -7.57 24.94 11.35
C VAL A 33 -8.53 24.68 12.51
N LYS A 34 -8.98 25.72 13.23
CA LYS A 34 -9.98 25.58 14.31
C LYS A 34 -11.31 25.01 13.82
N LEU A 35 -11.72 25.31 12.58
CA LEU A 35 -12.99 24.85 12.02
C LEU A 35 -12.98 23.33 11.73
N ILE A 36 -11.86 22.84 11.19
CA ILE A 36 -11.75 21.45 10.70
C ILE A 36 -11.17 20.50 11.75
N THR A 37 -10.26 20.95 12.61
CA THR A 37 -9.67 20.09 13.65
C THR A 37 -10.61 20.00 14.87
N PRO A 38 -10.63 18.85 15.59
CA PRO A 38 -9.90 17.60 15.33
C PRO A 38 -10.66 16.64 14.38
N ARG A 39 -11.71 17.09 13.69
CA ARG A 39 -12.58 16.23 12.87
C ARG A 39 -11.94 15.82 11.53
N SER A 40 -11.02 16.64 11.03
CA SER A 40 -10.22 16.38 9.84
C SER A 40 -8.73 16.60 10.12
N ILE A 41 -7.88 15.91 9.35
CA ILE A 41 -6.44 16.12 9.34
C ILE A 41 -6.10 17.16 8.26
N PRO A 42 -5.48 18.30 8.59
CA PRO A 42 -5.08 19.28 7.60
C PRO A 42 -3.89 18.81 6.77
N VAL A 43 -3.91 19.14 5.48
CA VAL A 43 -2.78 19.04 4.56
C VAL A 43 -2.45 20.45 4.10
N PHE A 44 -1.31 21.00 4.52
CA PHE A 44 -0.88 22.33 4.14
C PHE A 44 -0.11 22.26 2.82
N VAL A 45 -0.68 22.83 1.75
CA VAL A 45 -0.03 22.92 0.44
C VAL A 45 0.84 24.18 0.40
N VAL A 46 2.14 23.98 0.20
CA VAL A 46 3.15 25.05 0.20
C VAL A 46 3.85 25.15 -1.16
N ASN A 47 4.04 26.38 -1.64
CA ASN A 47 4.61 26.66 -2.96
C ASN A 47 5.93 27.45 -2.91
N GLU A 48 6.19 28.11 -1.79
CA GLU A 48 7.32 29.01 -1.58
C GLU A 48 7.99 28.77 -0.23
N GLU A 49 9.27 29.10 -0.14
CA GLU A 49 10.09 28.93 1.07
C GLU A 49 9.62 29.85 2.20
N ILE A 50 9.29 31.11 1.87
CA ILE A 50 8.73 32.09 2.82
C ILE A 50 7.42 31.57 3.47
N THR A 51 6.53 30.98 2.67
CA THR A 51 5.30 30.34 3.19
C THR A 51 5.63 29.16 4.10
N ALA A 52 6.65 28.36 3.77
CA ALA A 52 7.08 27.25 4.59
C ALA A 52 7.64 27.71 5.95
N ASP A 53 8.41 28.80 5.99
CA ASP A 53 8.94 29.39 7.23
C ASP A 53 7.82 29.84 8.18
N TYR A 54 6.85 30.57 7.63
CA TYR A 54 5.70 31.04 8.41
C TYR A 54 4.83 29.86 8.86
N LEU A 55 4.64 28.85 8.01
CA LEU A 55 3.92 27.64 8.38
C LEU A 55 4.62 26.90 9.53
N ILE A 56 5.95 26.74 9.49
CA ILE A 56 6.72 26.10 10.58
C ILE A 56 6.51 26.85 11.90
N SER A 57 6.56 28.17 11.87
CA SER A 57 6.35 29.02 13.04
C SER A 57 4.93 28.85 13.59
N PHE A 58 3.93 28.92 12.71
CA PHE A 58 2.52 28.69 13.04
C PHE A 58 2.29 27.30 13.66
N LEU A 59 2.84 26.23 13.08
CA LEU A 59 2.68 24.86 13.58
C LEU A 59 3.23 24.71 15.01
N ARG A 60 4.38 25.33 15.30
CA ARG A 60 5.01 25.31 16.63
C ARG A 60 4.21 26.09 17.66
N GLU A 61 3.81 27.33 17.32
CA GLU A 61 3.04 28.20 18.20
C GLU A 61 1.66 27.64 18.56
N ASN A 62 1.07 26.88 17.65
CA ASN A 62 -0.27 26.30 17.82
C ASN A 62 -0.23 24.81 18.21
N PHE A 63 0.95 24.24 18.49
CA PHE A 63 1.16 22.84 18.88
C PHE A 63 0.51 21.81 17.92
N ILE A 64 0.54 22.10 16.63
CA ILE A 64 -0.08 21.24 15.61
C ILE A 64 0.89 20.11 15.25
N ALA A 65 0.62 18.91 15.74
CA ALA A 65 1.43 17.72 15.47
C ALA A 65 0.83 16.78 14.41
N ASP A 66 -0.49 16.83 14.22
CA ASP A 66 -1.22 15.89 13.38
C ASP A 66 -1.67 16.55 12.08
N ALA A 67 -0.76 16.64 11.13
CA ALA A 67 -0.99 17.24 9.83
C ALA A 67 -0.09 16.63 8.75
N PHE A 68 -0.35 17.01 7.51
CA PHE A 68 0.56 16.81 6.40
C PHE A 68 1.08 18.15 5.85
N VAL A 69 2.23 18.10 5.19
CA VAL A 69 2.68 19.13 4.25
C VAL A 69 2.67 18.53 2.84
N CYS A 70 2.21 19.30 1.86
CA CYS A 70 2.14 18.92 0.46
C CYS A 70 2.87 19.94 -0.42
N ALA A 71 3.61 19.46 -1.41
CA ALA A 71 4.17 20.31 -2.46
C ALA A 71 4.24 19.56 -3.79
N SER A 72 4.25 20.30 -4.90
CA SER A 72 4.45 19.73 -6.23
C SER A 72 5.84 19.12 -6.40
N PHE A 73 5.99 18.22 -7.37
CA PHE A 73 7.30 17.61 -7.69
C PHE A 73 8.45 18.61 -7.89
N LYS A 74 8.16 19.78 -8.47
CA LYS A 74 9.15 20.85 -8.69
C LYS A 74 9.61 21.51 -7.38
N LYS A 75 8.75 21.50 -6.36
CA LYS A 75 8.94 22.14 -5.05
C LYS A 75 9.14 21.14 -3.91
N ARG A 76 9.37 19.86 -4.22
CA ARG A 76 9.49 18.74 -3.27
C ARG A 76 10.48 18.98 -2.11
N GLU A 77 11.50 19.81 -2.30
CA GLU A 77 12.45 20.14 -1.23
C GLU A 77 11.77 20.89 -0.07
N LEU A 78 10.65 21.58 -0.31
CA LEU A 78 9.85 22.22 0.75
C LEU A 78 9.23 21.19 1.70
N ILE A 79 8.84 20.01 1.21
CA ILE A 79 8.32 18.93 2.06
C ILE A 79 9.41 18.51 3.05
N LYS A 80 10.61 18.26 2.52
CA LYS A 80 11.76 17.89 3.34
C LYS A 80 12.08 18.98 4.37
N TYR A 81 12.14 20.23 3.93
CA TYR A 81 12.43 21.38 4.79
C TYR A 81 11.44 21.48 5.97
N VAL A 82 10.14 21.43 5.68
CA VAL A 82 9.08 21.48 6.72
C VAL A 82 9.13 20.26 7.63
N CYS A 83 9.28 19.05 7.08
CA CYS A 83 9.35 17.82 7.87
C CYS A 83 10.62 17.74 8.73
N GLU A 84 11.76 18.31 8.33
CA GLU A 84 12.97 18.38 9.16
C GLU A 84 12.81 19.41 10.28
N ALA A 85 12.12 20.53 10.02
CA ALA A 85 11.86 21.57 11.01
C ALA A 85 10.73 21.23 11.99
N HIS A 86 9.75 20.43 11.56
CA HIS A 86 8.60 19.99 12.35
C HIS A 86 8.33 18.48 12.17
N PRO A 87 9.10 17.62 12.86
CA PRO A 87 9.20 16.21 12.49
C PRO A 87 8.01 15.29 12.78
N LEU A 88 6.92 15.83 13.33
CA LEU A 88 5.66 15.09 13.49
C LEU A 88 4.79 15.15 12.24
N LEU A 89 5.08 16.06 11.31
CA LEU A 89 4.36 16.18 10.03
C LEU A 89 4.74 15.05 9.07
N ARG A 90 3.84 14.79 8.12
CA ARG A 90 3.96 13.76 7.08
C ARG A 90 3.95 14.45 5.72
N GLY A 91 4.78 13.99 4.80
CA GLY A 91 4.84 14.57 3.47
C GLY A 91 3.90 13.90 2.46
N VAL A 92 3.24 14.72 1.65
CA VAL A 92 2.55 14.33 0.42
C VAL A 92 3.28 14.97 -0.75
N LEU A 93 3.73 14.16 -1.72
CA LEU A 93 4.35 14.68 -2.94
C LEU A 93 3.33 14.66 -4.07
N ASP A 94 3.09 15.83 -4.65
CA ASP A 94 2.07 16.01 -5.65
C ASP A 94 2.60 15.90 -7.09
N PHE A 95 1.97 14.99 -7.83
CA PHE A 95 2.17 14.71 -9.25
C PHE A 95 0.86 14.78 -10.04
N SER A 96 -0.24 15.31 -9.49
CA SER A 96 -1.53 15.33 -10.19
C SER A 96 -1.42 16.06 -11.54
N ASP A 97 -0.73 17.19 -11.56
CA ASP A 97 -0.43 17.97 -12.77
C ASP A 97 0.75 17.44 -13.61
N MET A 98 1.31 16.27 -13.27
CA MET A 98 2.50 15.72 -13.92
C MET A 98 2.33 14.25 -14.29
N PRO A 99 1.92 13.93 -15.54
CA PRO A 99 1.90 12.54 -16.02
C PRO A 99 3.25 11.85 -15.86
N LEU A 100 3.25 10.63 -15.33
CA LEU A 100 4.49 9.89 -15.05
C LEU A 100 4.75 8.80 -16.09
N GLY A 101 5.93 8.86 -16.71
CA GLY A 101 6.46 7.77 -17.54
C GLY A 101 6.93 6.57 -16.70
N LYS A 102 7.13 5.42 -17.36
CA LYS A 102 7.53 4.15 -16.73
C LYS A 102 8.77 4.28 -15.83
N ASP A 103 9.80 5.00 -16.27
CA ASP A 103 11.05 5.12 -15.51
C ASP A 103 10.89 5.92 -14.23
N ARG A 104 9.99 6.90 -14.23
CA ARG A 104 9.68 7.70 -13.04
C ARG A 104 8.82 6.90 -12.07
N ILE A 105 7.85 6.14 -12.57
CA ILE A 105 7.05 5.21 -11.75
C ILE A 105 7.96 4.22 -11.02
N ARG A 106 8.96 3.66 -11.72
CA ARG A 106 9.93 2.72 -11.12
C ARG A 106 10.78 3.32 -9.99
N LYS A 107 10.94 4.64 -9.98
CA LYS A 107 11.70 5.37 -8.96
C LYS A 107 10.81 6.13 -7.98
N LEU A 108 9.49 5.98 -8.07
CA LEU A 108 8.55 6.85 -7.37
C LEU A 108 8.69 6.74 -5.84
N SER A 109 8.78 5.52 -5.29
CA SER A 109 9.00 5.33 -3.86
C SER A 109 10.32 5.93 -3.38
N MET A 110 11.35 5.89 -4.23
CA MET A 110 12.67 6.46 -3.91
C MET A 110 12.63 7.99 -3.91
N ILE A 111 11.92 8.58 -4.87
CA ILE A 111 11.69 10.02 -4.93
C ILE A 111 10.93 10.50 -3.68
N LEU A 112 9.88 9.76 -3.28
CA LEU A 112 9.11 10.04 -2.07
C LEU A 112 9.99 9.99 -0.82
N ALA A 113 10.75 8.91 -0.64
CA ALA A 113 11.62 8.73 0.52
C ALA A 113 12.67 9.85 0.64
N ALA A 114 13.27 10.25 -0.49
CA ALA A 114 14.30 11.29 -0.55
C ALA A 114 13.80 12.69 -0.14
N CYS A 115 12.51 12.98 -0.31
CA CYS A 115 11.90 14.26 0.08
C CYS A 115 10.98 14.17 1.30
N HIS A 116 11.08 13.09 2.09
CA HIS A 116 10.30 12.90 3.33
C HIS A 116 8.77 12.79 3.11
N ALA A 117 8.35 12.38 1.91
CA ALA A 117 6.95 12.09 1.61
C ALA A 117 6.65 10.60 1.79
N SER A 118 5.51 10.27 2.40
CA SER A 118 5.00 8.89 2.48
C SER A 118 3.90 8.61 1.47
N VAL A 119 3.30 9.65 0.88
CA VAL A 119 2.18 9.55 -0.05
C VAL A 119 2.52 10.24 -1.37
N ALA A 120 2.22 9.58 -2.49
CA ALA A 120 2.15 10.23 -3.80
C ALA A 120 0.69 10.60 -4.12
N LEU A 121 0.44 11.87 -4.42
CA LEU A 121 -0.82 12.32 -5.02
C LEU A 121 -0.68 12.23 -6.55
N LEU A 122 -1.52 11.43 -7.20
CA LEU A 122 -1.46 11.15 -8.62
C LEU A 122 -2.75 11.57 -9.33
N SER A 123 -2.66 11.94 -10.61
CA SER A 123 -3.85 12.08 -11.44
C SER A 123 -4.48 10.74 -11.78
N SER A 124 -5.79 10.75 -12.08
CA SER A 124 -6.52 9.57 -12.57
C SER A 124 -5.83 8.89 -13.76
N GLN A 125 -5.19 9.63 -14.67
CA GLN A 125 -4.50 9.06 -15.83
C GLN A 125 -3.29 8.19 -15.43
N THR A 126 -2.56 8.60 -14.39
CA THR A 126 -1.35 7.94 -13.90
C THR A 126 -1.69 6.81 -12.93
N ALA A 127 -2.72 6.99 -12.10
CA ALA A 127 -3.11 6.12 -11.00
C ALA A 127 -3.79 4.80 -11.44
N ARG A 128 -3.15 4.05 -12.35
CA ARG A 128 -3.61 2.72 -12.77
C ARG A 128 -3.40 1.73 -11.63
N LYS A 129 -4.25 0.69 -11.54
CA LYS A 129 -4.15 -0.39 -10.51
C LYS A 129 -2.72 -0.96 -10.37
N SER A 130 -2.02 -1.17 -11.49
CA SER A 130 -0.64 -1.67 -11.47
C SER A 130 0.35 -0.68 -10.84
N VAL A 131 0.18 0.63 -11.09
CA VAL A 131 1.01 1.69 -10.51
C VAL A 131 0.75 1.81 -9.01
N ILE A 132 -0.52 1.83 -8.61
CA ILE A 132 -0.93 1.89 -7.20
C ILE A 132 -0.30 0.74 -6.42
N ARG A 133 -0.47 -0.49 -6.92
CA ARG A 133 0.14 -1.67 -6.30
C ARG A 133 1.65 -1.61 -6.26
N TYR A 134 2.30 -1.17 -7.35
CA TYR A 134 3.75 -1.04 -7.40
C TYR A 134 4.30 -0.13 -6.28
N VAL A 135 3.61 0.97 -6.00
CA VAL A 135 3.98 1.92 -4.94
C VAL A 135 3.67 1.36 -3.55
N GLN A 136 2.49 0.75 -3.35
CA GLN A 136 2.07 0.19 -2.06
C GLN A 136 2.97 -0.95 -1.57
N LYS A 137 3.46 -1.80 -2.48
CA LYS A 137 4.46 -2.84 -2.16
C LYS A 137 5.75 -2.28 -1.56
N ARG A 138 6.06 -1.01 -1.85
CA ARG A 138 7.26 -0.30 -1.40
C ARG A 138 6.99 0.61 -0.20
N LEU A 139 5.98 0.25 0.60
CA LEU A 139 5.64 0.91 1.87
C LEU A 139 5.20 2.39 1.71
N CYS A 140 4.68 2.75 0.53
CA CYS A 140 4.23 4.10 0.21
C CYS A 140 2.71 4.14 -0.09
N GLY A 141 2.10 5.28 0.17
CA GLY A 141 0.68 5.52 -0.08
C GLY A 141 0.45 6.16 -1.44
N VAL A 142 -0.75 5.91 -1.98
CA VAL A 142 -1.20 6.59 -3.20
C VAL A 142 -2.53 7.26 -2.93
N TRP A 143 -2.60 8.57 -3.17
CA TRP A 143 -3.84 9.31 -3.30
C TRP A 143 -4.10 9.61 -4.77
N ILE A 144 -5.38 9.72 -5.13
CA ILE A 144 -5.79 10.06 -6.49
C ILE A 144 -6.58 11.36 -6.45
N GLU A 145 -6.14 12.35 -7.20
CA GLU A 145 -6.97 13.52 -7.49
C GLU A 145 -7.90 13.19 -8.66
N SER A 146 -9.20 13.33 -8.43
CA SER A 146 -10.21 13.03 -9.45
C SER A 146 -11.57 13.64 -9.14
N GLU A 147 -12.26 14.09 -10.18
CA GLU A 147 -13.70 14.37 -10.15
C GLU A 147 -14.54 13.15 -10.53
N SER A 148 -13.95 12.11 -11.13
CA SER A 148 -14.61 10.84 -11.44
C SER A 148 -14.47 9.85 -10.28
N ILE A 149 -15.30 9.99 -9.25
CA ILE A 149 -15.20 9.16 -8.03
C ILE A 149 -15.50 7.67 -8.25
N VAL A 150 -16.33 7.32 -9.23
CA VAL A 150 -16.78 5.94 -9.48
C VAL A 150 -15.65 5.07 -10.00
N ASP A 151 -14.79 5.62 -10.87
CA ASP A 151 -13.62 4.90 -11.38
C ASP A 151 -12.60 4.66 -10.28
N GLU A 152 -12.37 5.67 -9.43
CA GLU A 152 -11.29 5.64 -8.44
C GLU A 152 -11.55 4.67 -7.29
N ILE A 153 -12.81 4.51 -6.86
CA ILE A 153 -13.16 3.74 -5.67
C ILE A 153 -12.68 2.27 -5.75
N THR A 154 -12.64 1.70 -6.96
CA THR A 154 -12.24 0.30 -7.18
C THR A 154 -10.76 0.14 -7.54
N ARG A 155 -9.99 1.24 -7.64
CA ARG A 155 -8.55 1.20 -7.99
C ARG A 155 -7.66 0.78 -6.83
N GLY A 156 -8.17 0.85 -5.60
CA GLY A 156 -7.46 0.42 -4.40
C GLY A 156 -6.41 1.43 -3.92
N SER A 157 -6.59 2.73 -4.20
CA SER A 157 -5.76 3.78 -3.60
C SER A 157 -5.99 3.89 -2.09
N ASN A 158 -5.07 4.58 -1.41
CA ASN A 158 -5.18 4.88 0.01
C ASN A 158 -6.09 6.09 0.29
N GLY A 159 -6.34 6.93 -0.72
CA GLY A 159 -7.19 8.11 -0.61
C GLY A 159 -7.63 8.63 -1.99
N ILE A 160 -8.70 9.40 -1.99
CA ILE A 160 -9.24 10.10 -3.15
C ILE A 160 -9.42 11.56 -2.75
N VAL A 161 -8.75 12.46 -3.44
CA VAL A 161 -8.87 13.91 -3.30
C VAL A 161 -9.89 14.39 -4.32
N THR A 162 -11.01 14.94 -3.86
CA THR A 162 -12.12 15.33 -4.73
C THR A 162 -12.99 16.42 -4.09
N PRO A 163 -13.51 17.39 -4.87
CA PRO A 163 -14.54 18.31 -4.38
C PRO A 163 -15.89 17.60 -4.17
N LEU A 164 -16.10 16.43 -4.78
CA LEU A 164 -17.35 15.65 -4.70
C LEU A 164 -17.38 14.67 -3.51
N TYR A 165 -16.76 15.01 -2.39
CA TYR A 165 -16.58 14.10 -1.25
C TYR A 165 -17.89 13.58 -0.66
N GLN A 166 -18.98 14.36 -0.70
CA GLN A 166 -20.30 13.90 -0.24
C GLN A 166 -20.79 12.72 -1.08
N LYS A 167 -20.70 12.82 -2.41
CA LYS A 167 -21.07 11.73 -3.33
C LYS A 167 -20.17 10.51 -3.13
N LEU A 168 -18.91 10.71 -2.78
CA LEU A 168 -17.98 9.61 -2.45
C LEU A 168 -18.43 8.84 -1.19
N TYR A 169 -18.88 9.55 -0.16
CA TYR A 169 -19.45 8.90 1.03
C TYR A 169 -20.77 8.19 0.73
N ASP A 170 -21.66 8.82 -0.02
CA ASP A 170 -22.93 8.19 -0.44
C ASP A 170 -22.65 6.90 -1.23
N LEU A 171 -21.58 6.89 -2.03
CA LEU A 171 -21.12 5.73 -2.78
C LEU A 171 -20.55 4.64 -1.84
N TYR A 172 -19.82 5.00 -0.78
CA TYR A 172 -19.32 4.02 0.21
C TYR A 172 -20.45 3.27 0.92
N GLU A 173 -21.59 3.90 1.16
CA GLU A 173 -22.77 3.26 1.77
C GLU A 173 -23.37 2.14 0.90
N LEU A 174 -23.04 2.10 -0.40
CA LEU A 174 -23.48 1.03 -1.31
C LEU A 174 -22.73 -0.30 -1.09
N PHE A 175 -21.59 -0.29 -0.39
CA PHE A 175 -20.74 -1.47 -0.24
C PHE A 175 -21.09 -2.24 1.05
N PRO A 176 -21.57 -3.50 0.97
CA PRO A 176 -21.79 -4.30 2.17
C PRO A 176 -20.48 -4.60 2.91
N GLY A 177 -20.53 -4.72 4.23
CA GLY A 177 -19.38 -5.14 5.04
C GLY A 177 -19.24 -6.67 5.09
N PRO A 178 -18.01 -7.24 5.00
CA PRO A 178 -16.74 -6.59 4.70
C PRO A 178 -16.43 -6.56 3.19
N SER A 179 -16.17 -5.37 2.65
CA SER A 179 -15.75 -5.15 1.24
C SER A 179 -14.25 -4.91 1.14
N VAL A 180 -13.59 -5.57 0.19
CA VAL A 180 -12.14 -5.45 -0.06
C VAL A 180 -11.92 -4.80 -1.42
N LEU A 181 -11.60 -3.50 -1.40
CA LEU A 181 -11.34 -2.69 -2.60
C LEU A 181 -9.84 -2.52 -2.89
N LYS A 182 -9.00 -2.70 -1.86
CA LYS A 182 -7.54 -2.66 -1.93
C LYS A 182 -7.00 -4.07 -1.69
N THR A 183 -6.05 -4.51 -2.52
CA THR A 183 -5.37 -5.78 -2.26
C THR A 183 -4.35 -5.62 -1.14
N THR A 184 -4.40 -6.48 -0.13
CA THR A 184 -3.36 -6.59 0.90
C THR A 184 -2.10 -7.20 0.31
N ASN A 185 -0.95 -6.53 0.48
CA ASN A 185 0.35 -7.03 0.04
C ASN A 185 0.81 -8.18 0.94
N LEU A 186 1.39 -9.23 0.36
CA LEU A 186 1.88 -10.38 1.13
C LEU A 186 3.37 -10.61 0.90
N PHE A 187 4.09 -10.70 2.00
CA PHE A 187 5.51 -10.96 2.04
C PHE A 187 5.75 -12.29 2.74
N SER A 188 6.46 -13.23 2.12
CA SER A 188 6.84 -14.46 2.84
C SER A 188 7.94 -14.12 3.85
N HIS A 189 7.74 -14.54 5.10
CA HIS A 189 8.75 -14.44 6.14
C HIS A 189 9.85 -15.46 5.86
N ARG A 190 11.08 -15.02 5.58
CA ARG A 190 12.25 -15.90 5.34
C ARG A 190 12.06 -16.92 4.22
N GLY A 191 11.24 -16.62 3.21
CA GLY A 191 10.90 -17.57 2.14
C GLY A 191 9.94 -18.70 2.54
N LEU A 192 9.72 -19.66 1.64
CA LEU A 192 8.75 -20.76 1.81
C LEU A 192 9.26 -21.88 2.74
N HIS A 193 9.46 -21.58 4.03
CA HIS A 193 10.11 -22.49 4.97
C HIS A 193 9.16 -23.39 5.78
N ILE A 194 7.87 -23.02 5.90
CA ILE A 194 6.91 -23.78 6.73
C ILE A 194 6.48 -25.11 6.11
N THR A 195 6.55 -25.25 4.78
CA THR A 195 6.19 -26.52 4.11
C THR A 195 7.21 -27.63 4.40
N GLY A 196 8.36 -27.30 5.00
CA GLY A 196 9.45 -28.24 5.31
C GLY A 196 10.36 -28.57 4.11
N GLU A 197 10.02 -28.10 2.91
CA GLU A 197 10.80 -28.34 1.69
C GLU A 197 12.08 -27.49 1.64
N HIS A 198 12.03 -26.30 2.23
CA HIS A 198 13.12 -25.33 2.20
C HIS A 198 13.48 -24.86 3.61
N PRO A 199 14.77 -24.77 3.96
CA PRO A 199 15.19 -24.07 5.18
C PRO A 199 14.77 -22.60 5.13
N GLU A 200 14.53 -21.98 6.29
CA GLU A 200 14.36 -20.53 6.36
C GLU A 200 15.57 -19.80 5.76
N ASN A 201 15.30 -18.67 5.10
CA ASN A 201 16.28 -17.82 4.43
C ASN A 201 17.12 -18.53 3.34
N SER A 202 16.73 -19.72 2.87
CA SER A 202 17.38 -20.39 1.73
C SER A 202 17.06 -19.70 0.40
N LEU A 203 17.99 -19.78 -0.57
CA LEU A 203 17.78 -19.21 -1.91
C LEU A 203 16.57 -19.81 -2.61
N GLU A 204 16.37 -21.11 -2.47
CA GLU A 204 15.28 -21.88 -3.07
C GLU A 204 13.93 -21.47 -2.47
N GLY A 205 13.85 -21.31 -1.15
CA GLY A 205 12.65 -20.81 -0.48
C GLY A 205 12.30 -19.37 -0.87
N ILE A 206 13.30 -18.51 -1.07
CA ILE A 206 13.12 -17.13 -1.53
C ILE A 206 12.64 -17.11 -3.00
N VAL A 207 13.30 -17.85 -3.89
CA VAL A 207 12.91 -17.95 -5.31
C VAL A 207 11.55 -18.60 -5.46
N GLY A 208 11.24 -19.62 -4.65
CA GLY A 208 9.93 -20.28 -4.60
C GLY A 208 8.82 -19.28 -4.29
N ALA A 209 9.03 -18.40 -3.30
CA ALA A 209 8.09 -17.34 -2.98
C ALA A 209 7.88 -16.36 -4.15
N CYS A 210 8.95 -16.00 -4.86
CA CYS A 210 8.86 -15.17 -6.06
C CYS A 210 8.02 -15.85 -7.16
N LYS A 211 8.27 -17.14 -7.41
CA LYS A 211 7.53 -17.95 -8.40
C LYS A 211 6.07 -18.13 -8.05
N ALA A 212 5.74 -18.20 -6.75
CA ALA A 212 4.36 -18.28 -6.28
C ALA A 212 3.57 -17.00 -6.59
N GLY A 213 4.24 -15.86 -6.83
CA GLY A 213 3.56 -14.58 -7.10
C GLY A 213 3.29 -13.74 -5.84
N LEU A 214 4.03 -14.01 -4.75
CA LEU A 214 4.03 -13.13 -3.57
C LEU A 214 4.53 -11.73 -3.92
N ASP A 215 4.05 -10.74 -3.18
CA ASP A 215 4.41 -9.35 -3.42
C ASP A 215 5.85 -9.04 -2.96
N GLY A 216 6.38 -9.86 -2.06
CA GLY A 216 7.79 -9.84 -1.68
C GLY A 216 8.21 -10.98 -0.77
N VAL A 217 9.46 -10.92 -0.32
CA VAL A 217 10.08 -11.85 0.62
C VAL A 217 10.83 -11.03 1.66
N GLU A 218 10.64 -11.36 2.93
CA GLU A 218 11.42 -10.82 4.03
C GLU A 218 12.63 -11.72 4.30
N ILE A 219 13.79 -11.11 4.54
CA ILE A 219 15.04 -11.78 4.88
C ILE A 219 15.76 -11.05 6.01
N ASP A 220 16.55 -11.81 6.75
CA ASP A 220 17.40 -11.31 7.82
C ASP A 220 18.86 -11.33 7.41
N ILE A 221 19.59 -10.23 7.67
CA ILE A 221 21.01 -10.15 7.29
C ILE A 221 21.95 -9.78 8.45
N HIS A 222 23.12 -10.44 8.45
CA HIS A 222 24.23 -10.23 9.37
C HIS A 222 25.52 -9.95 8.61
N LEU A 223 26.56 -9.53 9.33
CA LEU A 223 27.89 -9.29 8.80
C LEU A 223 28.83 -10.39 9.31
N SER A 224 29.56 -11.05 8.42
CA SER A 224 30.63 -11.99 8.76
C SER A 224 31.89 -11.28 9.29
N ALA A 225 32.86 -12.03 9.82
CA ALA A 225 34.13 -11.50 10.33
C ALA A 225 34.94 -10.75 9.25
N ASP A 226 34.86 -11.23 8.01
CA ASP A 226 35.48 -10.65 6.80
C ASP A 226 34.52 -9.70 6.04
N GLU A 227 33.49 -9.20 6.72
CA GLU A 227 32.59 -8.13 6.28
C GLU A 227 31.70 -8.45 5.07
N HIS A 228 31.35 -9.72 4.86
CA HIS A 228 30.33 -10.13 3.90
C HIS A 228 28.93 -10.11 4.52
N MET A 229 27.94 -9.59 3.76
CA MET A 229 26.53 -9.63 4.19
C MET A 229 25.95 -11.01 3.91
N VAL A 230 25.63 -11.74 4.97
CA VAL A 230 25.07 -13.09 4.92
C VAL A 230 23.62 -13.12 5.42
N VAL A 231 22.86 -14.12 4.97
CA VAL A 231 21.42 -14.23 5.23
C VAL A 231 21.15 -15.34 6.23
N CYS A 232 20.67 -14.97 7.42
CA CYS A 232 20.31 -15.87 8.51
C CYS A 232 19.53 -15.08 9.56
N HIS A 233 18.53 -15.68 10.21
CA HIS A 233 17.76 -14.97 11.23
C HIS A 233 18.59 -14.73 12.51
N ASN A 234 19.10 -15.82 13.09
CA ASN A 234 19.85 -15.78 14.33
C ASN A 234 21.30 -15.36 14.10
N ALA A 235 21.92 -14.80 15.14
CA ALA A 235 23.33 -14.41 15.11
C ALA A 235 24.28 -15.62 15.11
N SER A 236 23.77 -16.81 15.45
CA SER A 236 24.48 -18.08 15.33
C SER A 236 23.76 -19.05 14.41
N THR A 237 24.52 -19.95 13.79
CA THR A 237 24.04 -20.86 12.74
C THR A 237 23.44 -22.15 13.27
N GLY A 238 23.59 -22.43 14.57
CA GLY A 238 23.30 -23.73 15.18
C GLY A 238 21.86 -24.23 15.02
N ASP A 239 20.87 -23.36 14.82
CA ASP A 239 19.49 -23.80 14.63
C ASP A 239 19.24 -24.44 13.26
N LEU A 240 19.95 -24.00 12.22
CA LEU A 240 19.73 -24.43 10.83
C LEU A 240 20.82 -25.35 10.29
N PHE A 241 22.05 -25.18 10.78
CA PHE A 241 23.23 -25.82 10.22
C PHE A 241 23.84 -26.84 11.16
N ASP A 242 24.60 -27.77 10.58
CA ASP A 242 25.29 -28.87 11.25
C ASP A 242 26.33 -28.44 12.30
N ARG A 243 26.80 -27.19 12.22
CA ARG A 243 27.69 -26.57 13.20
C ARG A 243 27.14 -25.23 13.66
N ASP A 244 27.32 -24.95 14.94
CA ASP A 244 26.97 -23.68 15.56
C ASP A 244 28.19 -22.74 15.52
N MET A 245 28.10 -21.71 14.68
CA MET A 245 29.10 -20.66 14.52
C MET A 245 28.42 -19.32 14.76
N VAL A 246 29.07 -18.44 15.51
CA VAL A 246 28.63 -17.04 15.62
C VAL A 246 29.04 -16.33 14.33
N ILE A 247 28.08 -15.76 13.61
CA ILE A 247 28.30 -15.25 12.25
C ILE A 247 29.38 -14.16 12.22
N GLN A 248 29.36 -13.24 13.19
CA GLN A 248 30.30 -12.12 13.25
C GLN A 248 31.76 -12.54 13.53
N ASP A 249 31.96 -13.78 13.98
CA ASP A 249 33.27 -14.33 14.36
C ASP A 249 33.81 -15.33 13.31
N ALA A 250 33.07 -15.57 12.23
CA ALA A 250 33.41 -16.51 11.16
C ALA A 250 33.58 -15.80 9.82
N THR A 251 34.52 -16.26 8.99
CA THR A 251 34.69 -15.79 7.61
C THR A 251 33.59 -16.34 6.71
N LEU A 252 33.35 -15.69 5.55
CA LEU A 252 32.40 -16.21 4.57
C LEU A 252 32.79 -17.60 4.09
N GLU A 253 34.09 -17.86 3.90
CA GLU A 253 34.60 -19.17 3.48
C GLU A 253 34.17 -20.25 4.47
N GLU A 254 34.40 -20.04 5.77
CA GLU A 254 33.98 -20.99 6.80
C GLU A 254 32.46 -21.16 6.83
N LEU A 255 31.69 -20.07 6.78
CA LEU A 255 30.22 -20.11 6.77
C LEU A 255 29.66 -20.88 5.56
N LYS A 256 30.31 -20.79 4.39
CA LYS A 256 29.93 -21.54 3.18
C LYS A 256 30.18 -23.05 3.29
N THR A 257 31.01 -23.49 4.24
CA THR A 257 31.23 -24.93 4.48
C THR A 257 30.11 -25.59 5.30
N LEU A 258 29.19 -24.81 5.89
CA LEU A 258 28.07 -25.34 6.66
C LEU A 258 27.11 -26.15 5.80
N ARG A 259 26.42 -27.12 6.42
CA ARG A 259 25.37 -27.92 5.78
C ARG A 259 24.09 -27.82 6.58
N TYR A 260 22.96 -27.73 5.88
CA TYR A 260 21.66 -27.69 6.55
C TYR A 260 21.39 -29.01 7.27
N LYS A 261 20.90 -28.93 8.51
CA LYS A 261 20.47 -30.10 9.31
C LYS A 261 19.35 -30.89 8.64
N SER A 262 18.53 -30.23 7.81
CA SER A 262 17.46 -30.87 7.04
C SER A 262 17.97 -31.76 5.90
N GLY A 263 19.27 -31.74 5.59
CA GLY A 263 19.83 -32.42 4.42
C GLY A 263 19.65 -31.64 3.11
N HIS A 264 19.11 -30.42 3.16
CA HIS A 264 18.99 -29.55 1.99
C HIS A 264 20.38 -29.23 1.39
N PRO A 265 20.56 -29.30 0.06
CA PRO A 265 21.88 -29.24 -0.58
C PRO A 265 22.47 -27.83 -0.68
N GLY A 266 21.65 -26.79 -0.44
CA GLY A 266 22.08 -25.40 -0.46
C GLY A 266 23.09 -25.05 0.66
N THR A 267 23.64 -23.84 0.57
CA THR A 267 24.56 -23.26 1.58
C THR A 267 23.98 -21.96 2.14
N LEU A 268 24.58 -21.45 3.22
CA LEU A 268 24.25 -20.16 3.79
C LEU A 268 24.38 -19.04 2.72
N PRO A 269 23.28 -18.34 2.36
CA PRO A 269 23.32 -17.35 1.28
C PRO A 269 23.96 -16.03 1.70
N THR A 270 24.51 -15.33 0.72
CA THR A 270 24.89 -13.91 0.82
C THR A 270 23.78 -13.02 0.27
N LEU A 271 23.77 -11.75 0.69
CA LEU A 271 22.84 -10.77 0.13
C LEU A 271 22.99 -10.65 -1.40
N GLY A 272 24.22 -10.70 -1.92
CA GLY A 272 24.48 -10.63 -3.36
C GLY A 272 23.89 -11.81 -4.13
N GLU A 273 23.95 -13.03 -3.58
CA GLU A 273 23.31 -14.20 -4.19
C GLU A 273 21.79 -14.07 -4.17
N VAL A 274 21.20 -13.60 -3.07
CA VAL A 274 19.75 -13.37 -3.00
C VAL A 274 19.31 -12.33 -4.01
N LEU A 275 19.97 -11.17 -4.05
CA LEU A 275 19.66 -10.10 -5.02
C LEU A 275 19.79 -10.58 -6.47
N SER A 276 20.78 -11.43 -6.76
CA SER A 276 20.98 -12.00 -8.09
C SER A 276 19.82 -12.93 -8.46
N ALA A 277 19.39 -13.77 -7.51
CA ALA A 277 18.31 -14.74 -7.69
C ALA A 277 16.94 -14.07 -7.88
N ILE A 278 16.67 -12.95 -7.19
CA ILE A 278 15.38 -12.23 -7.31
C ILE A 278 15.34 -11.22 -8.47
N LYS A 279 16.48 -10.87 -9.06
CA LYS A 279 16.58 -9.84 -10.12
C LYS A 279 15.63 -10.05 -11.31
N PRO A 280 15.34 -11.28 -11.78
CA PRO A 280 14.34 -11.50 -12.83
C PRO A 280 12.91 -11.13 -12.41
N TYR A 281 12.60 -11.10 -11.11
CA TYR A 281 11.28 -10.86 -10.54
C TYR A 281 11.09 -9.38 -10.18
N THR A 282 11.08 -8.52 -11.19
CA THR A 282 11.14 -7.05 -11.04
C THR A 282 10.02 -6.40 -10.21
N ASP A 283 8.88 -7.10 -10.04
CA ASP A 283 7.72 -6.65 -9.28
C ASP A 283 7.65 -7.23 -7.85
N THR A 284 8.63 -8.05 -7.46
CA THR A 284 8.78 -8.62 -6.12
C THR A 284 9.74 -7.77 -5.29
N ILE A 285 9.37 -7.51 -4.04
CA ILE A 285 10.17 -6.72 -3.09
C ILE A 285 10.96 -7.63 -2.16
N LEU A 286 12.21 -7.27 -1.89
CA LEU A 286 13.00 -7.82 -0.81
C LEU A 286 12.88 -6.89 0.40
N ILE A 287 12.23 -7.36 1.46
CA ILE A 287 12.23 -6.71 2.76
C ILE A 287 13.47 -7.20 3.50
N ILE A 288 14.35 -6.29 3.89
CA ILE A 288 15.63 -6.61 4.51
C ILE A 288 15.59 -6.17 5.98
N GLU A 289 15.63 -7.12 6.91
CA GLU A 289 15.88 -6.86 8.32
C GLU A 289 17.38 -6.89 8.62
N LEU A 290 17.95 -5.75 9.02
CA LEU A 290 19.36 -5.69 9.40
C LEU A 290 19.55 -6.12 10.86
N LYS A 291 20.21 -7.26 11.09
CA LYS A 291 20.43 -7.82 12.45
C LYS A 291 21.82 -7.54 13.03
N ALA A 292 22.79 -7.17 12.18
CA ALA A 292 24.19 -6.96 12.58
C ALA A 292 24.36 -5.96 13.75
N PRO A 293 25.22 -6.25 14.75
CA PRO A 293 25.49 -5.33 15.86
C PRO A 293 26.13 -4.00 15.44
N ASP A 294 27.12 -4.02 14.53
CA ASP A 294 27.68 -2.81 13.92
C ASP A 294 26.79 -2.34 12.75
N VAL A 295 25.74 -1.63 13.11
CA VAL A 295 24.74 -1.17 12.15
C VAL A 295 25.31 -0.17 11.14
N VAL A 296 26.24 0.70 11.55
CA VAL A 296 26.80 1.71 10.65
C VAL A 296 27.60 1.06 9.54
N LYS A 297 28.46 0.10 9.88
CA LYS A 297 29.24 -0.66 8.91
C LYS A 297 28.34 -1.51 8.03
N ALA A 298 27.42 -2.25 8.63
CA ALA A 298 26.54 -3.14 7.88
C ALA A 298 25.60 -2.38 6.93
N ALA A 299 25.09 -1.20 7.33
CA ALA A 299 24.32 -0.33 6.44
C ALA A 299 25.14 0.14 5.23
N LYS A 300 26.42 0.50 5.40
CA LYS A 300 27.31 0.87 4.28
C LYS A 300 27.56 -0.31 3.35
N LYS A 301 27.88 -1.49 3.90
CA LYS A 301 28.13 -2.70 3.10
C LYS A 301 26.89 -3.13 2.32
N CYS A 302 25.73 -3.13 2.98
CA CYS A 302 24.45 -3.42 2.35
C CYS A 302 24.15 -2.44 1.19
N ARG A 303 24.35 -1.13 1.41
CA ARG A 303 24.22 -0.11 0.36
C ARG A 303 25.11 -0.39 -0.83
N ASP A 304 26.39 -0.66 -0.59
CA ASP A 304 27.36 -0.85 -1.67
C ASP A 304 26.98 -2.08 -2.52
N ILE A 305 26.54 -3.17 -1.89
CA ILE A 305 26.03 -4.36 -2.58
C ILE A 305 24.78 -4.01 -3.41
N ILE A 306 23.76 -3.37 -2.82
CA ILE A 306 22.51 -3.04 -3.51
C ILE A 306 22.76 -2.13 -4.72
N ARG A 307 23.60 -1.10 -4.57
CA ARG A 307 23.95 -0.16 -5.65
C ARG A 307 24.76 -0.82 -6.76
N ASN A 308 25.77 -1.62 -6.41
CA ASN A 308 26.56 -2.36 -7.40
C ASN A 308 25.68 -3.31 -8.23
N MET A 309 24.58 -3.80 -7.65
CA MET A 309 23.63 -4.67 -8.32
C MET A 309 22.49 -3.93 -9.02
N GLY A 310 22.30 -2.62 -8.79
CA GLY A 310 21.18 -1.85 -9.33
C GLY A 310 19.82 -2.33 -8.81
N SER A 311 19.77 -2.77 -7.55
CA SER A 311 18.58 -3.39 -6.93
C SER A 311 17.82 -2.45 -5.99
N GLU A 312 18.11 -1.15 -5.99
CA GLU A 312 17.52 -0.16 -5.09
C GLU A 312 15.99 -0.17 -5.15
N SER A 313 15.44 -0.24 -6.36
CA SER A 313 13.98 -0.25 -6.59
C SER A 313 13.28 -1.54 -6.15
N GLN A 314 14.02 -2.61 -5.81
CA GLN A 314 13.47 -3.87 -5.31
C GLN A 314 13.65 -4.04 -3.80
N CYS A 315 14.33 -3.13 -3.11
CA CYS A 315 14.62 -3.29 -1.69
C CYS A 315 13.75 -2.35 -0.84
N VAL A 316 13.38 -2.81 0.35
CA VAL A 316 12.92 -1.99 1.47
C VAL A 316 13.57 -2.48 2.75
N PHE A 317 13.78 -1.61 3.73
CA PHE A 317 14.36 -2.01 5.00
C PHE A 317 13.32 -2.12 6.10
N ILE A 318 13.50 -3.05 7.02
CA ILE A 318 12.82 -3.03 8.31
C ILE A 318 13.84 -3.12 9.43
N LYS A 319 13.52 -2.54 10.59
CA LYS A 319 14.40 -2.62 11.75
C LYS A 319 13.66 -2.39 13.07
N GLY A 320 13.94 -3.24 14.05
CA GLY A 320 13.42 -3.14 15.42
C GLY A 320 14.08 -2.07 16.31
N PRO A 321 13.62 -1.95 17.58
CA PRO A 321 13.81 -0.77 18.43
C PRO A 321 15.20 -0.63 19.08
N LYS A 322 16.17 -1.50 18.76
CA LYS A 322 17.50 -1.44 19.36
C LYS A 322 18.38 -0.42 18.60
N ILE A 323 18.56 0.77 19.20
CA ILE A 323 19.53 1.85 18.84
C ILE A 323 19.17 2.59 17.52
N PRO A 324 19.74 3.78 17.16
CA PRO A 324 19.41 4.55 15.94
C PRO A 324 19.70 3.87 14.59
N SER A 325 19.54 2.55 14.52
CA SER A 325 19.82 1.71 13.36
C SER A 325 19.03 2.10 12.13
N LEU A 326 17.74 2.44 12.30
CA LEU A 326 16.93 2.92 11.18
C LEU A 326 17.43 4.27 10.66
N GLY A 327 17.86 5.17 11.56
CA GLY A 327 18.49 6.44 11.19
C GLY A 327 19.80 6.25 10.42
N HIS A 328 20.62 5.26 10.79
CA HIS A 328 21.85 4.92 10.06
C HIS A 328 21.57 4.34 8.67
N LEU A 329 20.59 3.44 8.54
CA LEU A 329 20.14 2.92 7.25
C LEU A 329 19.62 4.06 6.36
N ARG A 330 18.75 4.92 6.88
CA ARG A 330 18.25 6.10 6.16
C ARG A 330 19.35 7.10 5.80
N LYS A 331 20.37 7.28 6.63
CA LYS A 331 21.51 8.13 6.28
C LYS A 331 22.37 7.51 5.17
N ALA A 332 22.50 6.19 5.15
CA ALA A 332 23.27 5.47 4.13
C ALA A 332 22.52 5.39 2.79
N MET A 333 21.20 5.21 2.83
CA MET A 333 20.29 5.00 1.70
C MET A 333 18.97 5.75 1.92
N PRO A 334 18.97 7.10 1.90
CA PRO A 334 17.76 7.91 2.12
C PRO A 334 16.68 7.67 1.06
N GLU A 335 17.08 7.13 -0.09
CA GLU A 335 16.22 6.78 -1.22
C GLU A 335 15.50 5.44 -1.06
N ILE A 336 15.88 4.57 -0.11
CA ILE A 336 15.22 3.27 0.05
C ILE A 336 14.15 3.37 1.14
N PRO A 337 12.89 2.99 0.84
CA PRO A 337 11.82 2.98 1.83
C PRO A 337 12.14 2.11 3.03
N ALA A 338 11.62 2.51 4.19
CA ALA A 338 11.91 1.81 5.43
C ALA A 338 10.66 1.58 6.29
N GLY A 339 10.73 0.59 7.16
CA GLY A 339 9.75 0.27 8.18
C GLY A 339 10.41 0.18 9.55
N TYR A 340 9.66 0.55 10.58
CA TYR A 340 10.08 0.43 11.96
C TYR A 340 9.31 -0.72 12.61
N CYS A 341 10.04 -1.70 13.16
CA CYS A 341 9.45 -2.85 13.84
C CYS A 341 9.22 -2.52 15.32
N VAL A 342 7.98 -2.67 15.75
CA VAL A 342 7.52 -2.47 17.12
C VAL A 342 7.33 -3.83 17.77
N ASP A 343 8.22 -4.17 18.70
CA ASP A 343 8.23 -5.46 19.38
C ASP A 343 7.88 -5.28 20.87
N THR A 344 6.58 -5.24 21.15
CA THR A 344 6.02 -5.13 22.51
C THR A 344 4.67 -5.82 22.57
N ASP A 345 4.34 -6.38 23.73
CA ASP A 345 3.15 -7.19 23.95
C ASP A 345 1.86 -6.37 24.17
N SER A 346 1.94 -5.04 24.25
CA SER A 346 0.76 -4.20 24.54
C SER A 346 -0.15 -4.00 23.32
N ARG A 347 -1.37 -4.56 23.37
CA ARG A 347 -2.38 -4.40 22.31
C ARG A 347 -3.02 -3.00 22.29
N VAL A 348 -3.25 -2.47 21.09
CA VAL A 348 -3.92 -1.18 20.86
C VAL A 348 -5.43 -1.38 20.77
N GLU A 349 -6.12 -1.21 21.90
CA GLU A 349 -7.54 -1.56 22.02
C GLU A 349 -8.51 -0.38 21.83
N ASN A 350 -8.04 0.87 21.89
CA ASN A 350 -8.91 2.05 21.78
C ASN A 350 -8.20 3.25 21.14
N THR A 351 -8.97 4.28 20.83
CA THR A 351 -8.49 5.50 20.15
C THR A 351 -7.42 6.25 20.96
N LEU A 352 -7.47 6.24 22.30
CA LEU A 352 -6.43 6.87 23.12
C LEU A 352 -5.09 6.11 23.00
N ALA A 353 -5.13 4.78 23.03
CA ALA A 353 -3.95 3.95 22.80
C ALA A 353 -3.41 4.14 21.37
N ALA A 354 -4.28 4.18 20.36
CA ALA A 354 -3.89 4.43 18.97
C ALA A 354 -3.21 5.81 18.81
N ASN A 355 -3.74 6.84 19.48
CA ASN A 355 -3.13 8.17 19.51
C ASN A 355 -1.72 8.16 20.09
N LYS A 356 -1.56 7.55 21.27
CA LYS A 356 -0.25 7.45 21.94
C LYS A 356 0.75 6.70 21.07
N GLU A 357 0.31 5.62 20.44
CA GLU A 357 1.15 4.79 19.58
C GLU A 357 1.59 5.53 18.31
N VAL A 358 0.66 6.20 17.61
CA VAL A 358 0.98 7.01 16.42
C VAL A 358 1.90 8.17 16.78
N TYR A 359 1.63 8.87 17.90
CA TYR A 359 2.49 9.96 18.35
C TYR A 359 3.90 9.48 18.68
N TRP A 360 4.02 8.38 19.43
CA TRP A 360 5.31 7.77 19.74
C TRP A 360 6.04 7.32 18.48
N PHE A 361 5.33 6.71 17.54
CA PHE A 361 5.88 6.29 16.26
C PHE A 361 6.46 7.48 15.51
N CYS A 362 5.67 8.53 15.26
CA CYS A 362 6.12 9.75 14.57
C CYS A 362 7.30 10.42 15.28
N LYS A 363 7.34 10.40 16.62
CA LYS A 363 8.48 10.92 17.38
C LYS A 363 9.75 10.08 17.20
N THR A 364 9.59 8.77 17.03
CA THR A 364 10.70 7.80 16.85
C THR A 364 11.19 7.75 15.40
N THR A 365 10.34 8.11 14.45
CA THR A 365 10.64 8.21 13.01
C THR A 365 10.45 9.65 12.48
N PRO A 366 11.13 10.64 13.09
CA PRO A 366 10.84 12.06 12.90
C PRO A 366 11.03 12.49 11.43
N GLY A 367 9.93 12.89 10.77
CA GLY A 367 9.91 13.32 9.37
C GLY A 367 10.25 12.21 8.38
N TRP A 368 10.35 10.95 8.81
CA TRP A 368 10.76 9.85 7.94
C TRP A 368 9.56 9.21 7.25
N GLN A 369 9.72 8.83 5.98
CA GLN A 369 8.84 7.85 5.34
C GLN A 369 9.11 6.47 5.97
N ALA A 370 8.30 6.12 6.96
CA ALA A 370 8.41 4.85 7.69
C ALA A 370 7.06 4.13 7.77
N ALA A 371 7.05 2.84 7.43
CA ALA A 371 5.93 1.96 7.73
C ALA A 371 5.96 1.48 9.19
N TYR A 372 4.77 1.26 9.77
CA TYR A 372 4.60 0.70 11.09
C TYR A 372 4.50 -0.82 10.99
N ASN A 373 5.51 -1.53 11.50
CA ASN A 373 5.55 -2.99 11.49
C ASN A 373 5.38 -3.48 12.92
N THR A 374 4.56 -4.50 13.16
CA THR A 374 4.31 -5.05 14.51
C THR A 374 3.88 -6.51 14.46
N ARG A 375 3.81 -7.20 15.60
CA ARG A 375 3.03 -8.46 15.70
C ARG A 375 1.56 -8.22 15.34
N TYR A 376 0.94 -9.13 14.58
CA TYR A 376 -0.45 -9.02 14.12
C TYR A 376 -1.47 -8.81 15.24
N ASN A 377 -1.27 -9.44 16.38
CA ASN A 377 -2.20 -9.36 17.52
C ASN A 377 -2.14 -8.04 18.27
N ARG A 378 -1.11 -7.19 18.06
CA ARG A 378 -1.00 -5.86 18.70
C ARG A 378 -2.02 -4.86 18.14
N VAL A 379 -2.39 -5.01 16.88
CA VAL A 379 -3.19 -4.04 16.12
C VAL A 379 -4.46 -4.68 15.58
N ASN A 380 -5.38 -3.85 15.14
CA ASN A 380 -6.67 -4.26 14.62
C ASN A 380 -7.13 -3.26 13.54
N ARG A 381 -8.32 -3.49 12.98
CA ARG A 381 -8.94 -2.60 11.98
C ARG A 381 -9.03 -1.14 12.43
N MET A 382 -9.33 -0.88 13.70
CA MET A 382 -9.42 0.49 14.22
C MET A 382 -8.06 1.19 14.14
N PHE A 383 -6.98 0.52 14.60
CA PHE A 383 -5.64 1.08 14.46
C PHE A 383 -5.24 1.28 12.99
N GLN A 384 -5.57 0.32 12.11
CA GLN A 384 -5.31 0.46 10.68
C GLN A 384 -5.99 1.69 10.07
N GLN A 385 -7.26 1.93 10.41
CA GLN A 385 -7.97 3.14 9.98
C GLN A 385 -7.31 4.40 10.56
N TYR A 386 -6.94 4.36 11.83
CA TYR A 386 -6.34 5.49 12.54
C TYR A 386 -4.98 5.90 11.95
N ALA A 387 -4.10 4.93 11.71
CA ALA A 387 -2.78 5.13 11.14
C ALA A 387 -2.86 5.44 9.63
N GLY A 388 -3.74 4.74 8.90
CA GLY A 388 -3.90 4.89 7.45
C GLY A 388 -4.35 6.29 7.04
N LEU A 389 -5.25 6.94 7.80
CA LEU A 389 -5.64 8.34 7.57
C LEU A 389 -4.47 9.33 7.70
N ARG A 390 -3.38 8.93 8.36
CA ARG A 390 -2.16 9.70 8.57
C ARG A 390 -1.03 9.30 7.63
N GLY A 391 -1.32 8.50 6.61
CA GLY A 391 -0.31 8.03 5.66
C GLY A 391 0.75 7.13 6.31
N ILE A 392 0.42 6.52 7.46
CA ILE A 392 1.24 5.52 8.15
C ILE A 392 0.73 4.16 7.73
N HIS A 393 1.54 3.43 6.97
CA HIS A 393 1.18 2.11 6.48
C HIS A 393 1.49 1.04 7.51
N VAL A 394 0.52 0.16 7.78
CA VAL A 394 0.63 -0.86 8.82
C VAL A 394 0.87 -2.23 8.18
N PHE A 395 1.99 -2.85 8.59
CA PHE A 395 2.45 -4.14 8.08
C PHE A 395 2.73 -5.12 9.23
N PRO A 396 1.71 -5.81 9.74
CA PRO A 396 1.94 -6.77 10.80
C PRO A 396 2.68 -8.03 10.32
N TRP A 397 3.44 -8.65 11.22
CA TRP A 397 4.10 -9.94 11.01
C TRP A 397 3.46 -11.06 11.85
N SER A 398 3.74 -12.30 11.42
CA SER A 398 3.37 -13.56 12.10
C SER A 398 1.87 -13.83 12.24
N GLY A 399 1.04 -13.45 11.26
CA GLY A 399 -0.32 -13.99 11.14
C GLY A 399 -0.27 -15.47 10.75
N THR A 400 -0.13 -16.37 11.72
CA THR A 400 0.30 -17.77 11.44
C THR A 400 -0.58 -18.86 12.05
N THR A 401 -1.89 -18.66 12.15
CA THR A 401 -2.84 -19.78 12.26
C THR A 401 -4.12 -19.49 11.48
N GLU A 402 -4.80 -20.51 10.98
CA GLU A 402 -6.07 -20.38 10.24
C GLU A 402 -7.10 -19.53 11.00
N GLY A 403 -7.17 -19.69 12.33
CA GLY A 403 -8.08 -18.93 13.19
C GLY A 403 -7.82 -17.42 13.28
N ASN A 404 -6.57 -16.96 13.13
CA ASN A 404 -6.25 -15.52 13.17
C ASN A 404 -6.17 -14.87 11.78
N MET A 405 -6.14 -15.69 10.72
CA MET A 405 -5.99 -15.25 9.35
C MET A 405 -7.14 -14.33 8.92
N HIS A 406 -8.37 -14.70 9.27
CA HIS A 406 -9.57 -13.97 8.85
C HIS A 406 -9.60 -12.55 9.41
N ASP A 407 -9.45 -12.39 10.73
CA ASP A 407 -9.45 -11.09 11.39
C ASP A 407 -8.31 -10.20 10.88
N THR A 408 -7.13 -10.81 10.67
CA THR A 408 -5.95 -10.09 10.18
C THR A 408 -6.16 -9.63 8.74
N PHE A 409 -6.70 -10.50 7.87
CA PHE A 409 -7.01 -10.17 6.48
C PHE A 409 -8.09 -9.08 6.37
N LEU A 410 -9.19 -9.22 7.13
CA LEU A 410 -10.32 -8.30 7.12
C LEU A 410 -10.05 -6.96 7.84
N SER A 411 -8.95 -6.86 8.59
CA SER A 411 -8.52 -5.59 9.19
C SER A 411 -8.08 -4.55 8.16
N GLY A 412 -7.79 -4.95 6.92
CA GLY A 412 -7.47 -4.03 5.83
C GLY A 412 -6.06 -3.43 5.91
N PHE A 413 -5.14 -4.12 6.59
CA PHE A 413 -3.72 -3.74 6.66
C PHE A 413 -3.11 -3.54 5.26
N ASP A 414 -2.08 -2.70 5.14
CA ASP A 414 -1.44 -2.40 3.86
C ASP A 414 -0.62 -3.58 3.31
N GLY A 415 -0.11 -4.41 4.20
CA GLY A 415 0.46 -5.71 3.86
C GLY A 415 0.76 -6.53 5.10
N MET A 416 1.29 -7.74 4.92
CA MET A 416 1.61 -8.65 6.02
C MET A 416 2.84 -9.49 5.70
N THR A 417 3.68 -9.72 6.70
CA THR A 417 4.76 -10.72 6.64
C THR A 417 4.24 -12.03 7.23
N ILE A 418 4.12 -13.05 6.38
CA ILE A 418 3.39 -14.29 6.67
C ILE A 418 4.28 -15.53 6.54
N ASN A 419 4.06 -16.53 7.39
CA ASN A 419 4.72 -17.83 7.23
C ASN A 419 3.85 -18.81 6.42
N LEU A 420 2.53 -18.79 6.61
CA LEU A 420 1.56 -19.67 5.93
C LEU A 420 1.06 -19.04 4.64
N VAL A 421 1.70 -19.35 3.52
CA VAL A 421 1.44 -18.71 2.22
C VAL A 421 0.19 -19.29 1.53
N ASP A 422 0.01 -20.61 1.56
CA ASP A 422 -1.00 -21.31 0.75
C ASP A 422 -2.43 -20.80 0.95
N LEU A 423 -2.79 -20.56 2.22
CA LEU A 423 -4.13 -20.10 2.59
C LEU A 423 -4.45 -18.75 1.91
N TYR A 424 -3.50 -17.82 1.90
CA TYR A 424 -3.69 -16.52 1.25
C TYR A 424 -3.58 -16.58 -0.28
N MET A 425 -2.82 -17.53 -0.83
CA MET A 425 -2.68 -17.71 -2.28
C MET A 425 -3.97 -18.23 -2.91
N SER A 426 -4.79 -18.95 -2.15
CA SER A 426 -6.11 -19.41 -2.58
C SER A 426 -7.17 -18.29 -2.72
N LEU A 427 -6.87 -17.08 -2.22
CA LEU A 427 -7.80 -15.96 -2.23
C LEU A 427 -7.63 -15.09 -3.48
N PRO A 428 -8.73 -14.72 -4.17
CA PRO A 428 -8.66 -13.81 -5.31
C PRO A 428 -8.25 -12.40 -4.89
N ILE A 429 -7.48 -11.74 -5.74
CA ILE A 429 -6.99 -10.37 -5.54
C ILE A 429 -7.74 -9.32 -6.38
N ALA A 430 -8.53 -9.76 -7.35
CA ALA A 430 -9.36 -8.90 -8.18
C ALA A 430 -10.50 -9.70 -8.79
N LEU A 431 -11.60 -8.99 -9.07
CA LEU A 431 -12.63 -9.42 -10.00
C LEU A 431 -12.47 -8.60 -11.29
N ARG A 432 -12.58 -9.23 -12.45
CA ARG A 432 -12.51 -8.55 -13.75
C ARG A 432 -13.75 -8.82 -14.55
N SER A 433 -14.40 -7.77 -15.03
CA SER A 433 -15.54 -7.91 -15.93
C SER A 433 -15.09 -8.49 -17.28
N ARG A 434 -15.95 -9.26 -17.96
CA ARG A 434 -15.67 -9.71 -19.33
C ARG A 434 -15.65 -8.55 -20.32
N LYS A 435 -16.54 -7.57 -20.11
CA LYS A 435 -16.69 -6.37 -20.93
C LYS A 435 -16.91 -5.17 -20.02
N LYS A 436 -16.20 -4.08 -20.30
CA LYS A 436 -16.36 -2.80 -19.60
C LYS A 436 -17.47 -1.93 -20.16
N ASN A 437 -17.74 -2.06 -21.46
CA ASN A 437 -18.81 -1.36 -22.15
C ASN A 437 -19.70 -2.41 -22.81
N VAL A 438 -21.00 -2.40 -22.48
CA VAL A 438 -21.99 -3.32 -23.03
C VAL A 438 -23.14 -2.51 -23.60
N VAL A 439 -23.52 -2.83 -24.84
CA VAL A 439 -24.70 -2.22 -25.48
C VAL A 439 -25.76 -3.30 -25.62
N CYS A 440 -26.93 -3.04 -25.05
CA CYS A 440 -28.12 -3.89 -25.10
C CYS A 440 -29.17 -3.21 -25.99
N ARG A 441 -29.49 -3.81 -27.15
CA ARG A 441 -30.55 -3.32 -28.07
C ARG A 441 -31.89 -4.00 -27.81
N TYR A 442 -32.96 -3.24 -27.60
CA TYR A 442 -34.32 -3.78 -27.51
C TYR A 442 -34.73 -4.51 -28.80
N ALA A 443 -35.53 -5.59 -28.68
CA ALA A 443 -36.04 -6.31 -29.85
C ALA A 443 -37.13 -5.49 -30.57
N GLU A 444 -37.26 -5.67 -31.90
CA GLU A 444 -38.20 -4.95 -32.78
C GLU A 444 -39.67 -5.02 -32.31
N ASN A 445 -40.05 -6.07 -31.58
CA ASN A 445 -41.42 -6.30 -31.10
C ASN A 445 -41.72 -5.61 -29.76
N GLY A 446 -40.82 -4.76 -29.25
CA GLY A 446 -40.93 -4.18 -27.90
C GLY A 446 -40.62 -5.17 -26.77
N ASP A 447 -40.11 -6.36 -27.12
CA ASP A 447 -39.78 -7.41 -26.18
C ASP A 447 -38.52 -6.99 -25.40
N LYS A 448 -38.70 -6.67 -24.11
CA LYS A 448 -37.64 -6.15 -23.21
C LYS A 448 -36.61 -7.20 -22.79
N ASN A 449 -36.58 -8.36 -23.45
CA ASN A 449 -35.69 -9.48 -23.22
C ASN A 449 -34.23 -9.24 -23.64
N THR A 450 -33.82 -7.99 -23.83
CA THR A 450 -32.41 -7.67 -24.04
C THR A 450 -31.69 -7.68 -22.72
N LEU A 451 -31.14 -8.83 -22.41
CA LEU A 451 -30.59 -9.16 -21.13
C LEU A 451 -29.10 -8.79 -21.07
N PHE A 452 -28.73 -7.90 -20.16
CA PHE A 452 -27.37 -7.82 -19.66
C PHE A 452 -27.11 -9.04 -18.76
N THR A 453 -26.16 -9.88 -19.16
CA THR A 453 -25.67 -11.00 -18.34
C THR A 453 -24.36 -10.61 -17.68
N ALA A 454 -24.32 -10.62 -16.35
CA ALA A 454 -23.11 -10.37 -15.59
C ALA A 454 -22.11 -11.53 -15.77
N GLU A 455 -20.93 -11.21 -16.30
CA GLU A 455 -19.84 -12.17 -16.47
C GLU A 455 -18.51 -11.57 -15.99
N ALA A 456 -17.83 -12.28 -15.11
CA ALA A 456 -16.56 -11.87 -14.55
C ALA A 456 -15.67 -13.07 -14.19
N THR A 457 -14.40 -12.77 -13.97
CA THR A 457 -13.36 -13.74 -13.62
C THR A 457 -12.63 -13.26 -12.37
N CYS A 458 -12.48 -14.15 -11.39
CA CYS A 458 -11.62 -13.98 -10.23
C CYS A 458 -10.16 -14.18 -10.67
N VAL A 459 -9.27 -13.25 -10.29
CA VAL A 459 -7.84 -13.29 -10.59
C VAL A 459 -7.06 -13.54 -9.31
N TYR A 460 -6.06 -14.40 -9.38
CA TYR A 460 -5.23 -14.83 -8.24
C TYR A 460 -3.80 -14.30 -8.35
N ARG A 461 -3.03 -14.41 -7.26
CA ARG A 461 -1.65 -13.88 -7.16
C ARG A 461 -0.65 -14.57 -8.08
N ASP A 462 -0.85 -15.87 -8.31
CA ASP A 462 -0.06 -16.68 -9.24
C ASP A 462 -0.35 -16.38 -10.73
N GLY A 463 -1.25 -15.43 -11.00
CA GLY A 463 -1.69 -15.07 -12.35
C GLY A 463 -2.79 -15.98 -12.91
N SER A 464 -3.18 -17.03 -12.19
CA SER A 464 -4.31 -17.87 -12.57
C SER A 464 -5.63 -17.11 -12.45
N SER A 465 -6.67 -17.65 -13.09
CA SER A 465 -8.00 -17.02 -13.07
C SER A 465 -9.11 -18.07 -13.15
N LYS A 466 -10.24 -17.81 -12.49
CA LYS A 466 -11.40 -18.71 -12.44
C LYS A 466 -12.67 -17.92 -12.70
N LYS A 467 -13.60 -18.48 -13.51
CA LYS A 467 -14.90 -17.85 -13.77
C LYS A 467 -15.65 -17.65 -12.44
N ALA A 468 -16.15 -16.45 -12.21
CA ALA A 468 -16.98 -16.18 -11.05
C ALA A 468 -18.36 -16.84 -11.23
N THR A 469 -18.82 -17.59 -10.23
CA THR A 469 -20.04 -18.40 -10.31
C THR A 469 -21.26 -17.71 -9.71
N LYS A 470 -21.08 -16.80 -8.75
CA LYS A 470 -22.13 -15.97 -8.16
C LYS A 470 -21.76 -14.51 -8.30
N LEU A 471 -22.52 -13.79 -9.11
CA LEU A 471 -22.34 -12.37 -9.38
C LEU A 471 -23.60 -11.59 -9.04
N ASN A 472 -23.38 -10.51 -8.29
CA ASN A 472 -24.37 -9.47 -8.08
C ASN A 472 -23.96 -8.21 -8.86
N VAL A 473 -24.95 -7.36 -9.11
CA VAL A 473 -24.77 -6.07 -9.77
C VAL A 473 -25.03 -4.97 -8.74
N LEU A 474 -24.03 -4.14 -8.52
CA LEU A 474 -24.14 -2.94 -7.71
C LEU A 474 -24.25 -1.73 -8.64
N ILE A 475 -25.43 -1.11 -8.70
CA ILE A 475 -25.64 0.08 -9.53
C ILE A 475 -25.06 1.28 -8.81
N VAL A 476 -24.13 1.99 -9.46
CA VAL A 476 -23.43 3.15 -8.88
C VAL A 476 -23.95 4.47 -9.45
N SER A 477 -24.47 4.48 -10.68
CA SER A 477 -25.17 5.63 -11.26
C SER A 477 -26.05 5.24 -12.46
N GLY A 478 -26.93 6.14 -12.88
CA GLY A 478 -27.81 5.93 -14.03
C GLY A 478 -29.11 5.23 -13.67
N GLN A 479 -29.72 4.57 -14.66
CA GLN A 479 -31.04 3.97 -14.48
C GLN A 479 -31.00 2.67 -13.68
N LYS A 480 -32.12 2.35 -13.02
CA LYS A 480 -32.28 1.08 -12.28
C LYS A 480 -32.45 -0.08 -13.26
N LEU A 481 -31.92 -1.23 -12.86
CA LEU A 481 -32.09 -2.48 -13.61
C LEU A 481 -33.00 -3.44 -12.83
N VAL A 482 -33.80 -4.19 -13.57
CA VAL A 482 -34.65 -5.26 -13.03
C VAL A 482 -33.97 -6.60 -13.29
N LYS A 483 -33.82 -7.40 -12.23
CA LYS A 483 -33.22 -8.74 -12.29
C LYS A 483 -34.28 -9.76 -12.73
N HIS A 484 -34.00 -10.53 -13.78
CA HIS A 484 -34.85 -11.59 -14.29
C HIS A 484 -34.02 -12.81 -14.71
N ASN A 485 -34.28 -13.98 -14.12
CA ASN A 485 -33.59 -15.25 -14.43
C ASN A 485 -32.05 -15.15 -14.51
N GLY A 486 -31.44 -14.43 -13.56
CA GLY A 486 -29.97 -14.27 -13.50
C GLY A 486 -29.39 -13.22 -14.46
N SER A 487 -30.25 -12.57 -15.25
CA SER A 487 -29.89 -11.46 -16.13
C SER A 487 -30.58 -10.16 -15.69
N TYR A 488 -30.24 -9.05 -16.34
CA TYR A 488 -30.72 -7.72 -15.99
C TYR A 488 -31.24 -7.00 -17.23
N TYR A 489 -32.36 -6.30 -17.11
CA TYR A 489 -32.88 -5.43 -18.16
C TYR A 489 -33.25 -4.06 -17.60
N ALA A 490 -33.39 -3.07 -18.48
CA ALA A 490 -33.92 -1.76 -18.16
C ALA A 490 -35.28 -1.56 -18.86
N ASP A 491 -36.18 -0.83 -18.22
CA ASP A 491 -37.52 -0.58 -18.75
C ASP A 491 -37.57 0.45 -19.88
N GLN A 492 -36.54 1.27 -20.01
CA GLN A 492 -36.41 2.36 -20.99
C GLN A 492 -34.96 2.47 -21.48
N PRO A 493 -34.72 3.03 -22.68
CA PRO A 493 -33.39 3.39 -23.14
C PRO A 493 -32.67 4.30 -22.14
N GLY A 494 -31.37 4.10 -21.99
CA GLY A 494 -30.56 4.85 -21.03
C GLY A 494 -29.29 4.11 -20.64
N GLU A 495 -28.48 4.77 -19.81
CA GLU A 495 -27.21 4.22 -19.33
C GLU A 495 -27.27 3.89 -17.85
N THR A 496 -26.60 2.79 -17.51
CA THR A 496 -26.35 2.38 -16.13
C THR A 496 -24.87 2.11 -15.98
N MET A 497 -24.26 2.73 -14.98
CA MET A 497 -22.93 2.35 -14.53
C MET A 497 -23.06 1.45 -13.30
N LEU A 498 -22.33 0.35 -13.32
CA LEU A 498 -22.41 -0.67 -12.28
C LEU A 498 -21.06 -1.30 -11.95
N LEU A 499 -20.95 -1.90 -10.78
CA LEU A 499 -19.88 -2.81 -10.40
C LEU A 499 -20.43 -4.23 -10.39
N LEU A 500 -19.66 -5.19 -10.90
CA LEU A 500 -19.91 -6.59 -10.62
C LEU A 500 -19.33 -6.91 -9.24
N GLN A 501 -20.09 -7.62 -8.42
CA GLN A 501 -19.69 -8.03 -7.07
C GLN A 501 -19.66 -9.55 -6.99
N SER A 502 -18.62 -10.09 -6.36
CA SER A 502 -18.56 -11.51 -6.01
C SER A 502 -18.29 -11.67 -4.51
N GLU A 503 -19.04 -12.58 -3.90
CA GLU A 503 -18.84 -13.02 -2.52
C GLU A 503 -17.77 -14.12 -2.49
N ILE A 504 -16.76 -13.94 -1.66
CA ILE A 504 -15.68 -14.89 -1.46
C ILE A 504 -15.72 -15.39 -0.02
N LYS A 505 -15.81 -16.70 0.14
CA LYS A 505 -15.73 -17.36 1.45
C LYS A 505 -14.28 -17.41 1.92
N LEU A 506 -14.02 -16.90 3.13
CA LEU A 506 -12.80 -17.15 3.89
C LEU A 506 -12.93 -18.44 4.71
N SER A 507 -14.10 -18.66 5.31
CA SER A 507 -14.48 -19.88 6.02
C SER A 507 -15.95 -20.21 5.79
N GLU A 508 -16.50 -21.17 6.54
CA GLU A 508 -17.92 -21.53 6.47
C GLU A 508 -18.84 -20.32 6.75
N ASP A 509 -18.48 -19.53 7.77
CA ASP A 509 -19.29 -18.42 8.31
C ASP A 509 -18.77 -17.01 7.94
N ILE A 510 -17.56 -16.91 7.40
CA ILE A 510 -16.91 -15.62 7.12
C ILE A 510 -16.74 -15.45 5.61
N SER A 511 -17.35 -14.39 5.07
CA SER A 511 -17.23 -13.97 3.68
C SER A 511 -16.73 -12.54 3.56
N TYR A 512 -16.20 -12.19 2.40
CA TYR A 512 -15.95 -10.81 1.99
C TYR A 512 -16.33 -10.60 0.53
N TYR A 513 -16.45 -9.33 0.14
CA TYR A 513 -16.88 -8.96 -1.20
C TYR A 513 -15.73 -8.31 -1.98
N ILE A 514 -15.55 -8.76 -3.22
CA ILE A 514 -14.67 -8.14 -4.21
C ILE A 514 -15.47 -7.58 -5.38
N TYR A 515 -14.92 -6.58 -6.05
CA TYR A 515 -15.61 -5.80 -7.07
C TYR A 515 -14.80 -5.71 -8.35
N SER A 516 -15.50 -5.69 -9.49
CA SER A 516 -14.89 -5.36 -10.77
C SER A 516 -14.55 -3.88 -10.85
N GLU A 517 -13.79 -3.51 -11.87
CA GLU A 517 -13.85 -2.15 -12.41
C GLU A 517 -15.29 -1.75 -12.81
N PRO A 518 -15.59 -0.45 -12.93
CA PRO A 518 -16.89 -0.01 -13.45
C PRO A 518 -17.19 -0.57 -14.84
N VAL A 519 -18.43 -0.98 -15.00
CA VAL A 519 -19.02 -1.44 -16.26
C VAL A 519 -20.11 -0.46 -16.66
N SER A 520 -19.98 0.10 -17.85
CA SER A 520 -21.04 0.88 -18.48
C SER A 520 -21.94 -0.04 -19.30
N VAL A 521 -23.25 0.03 -19.07
CA VAL A 521 -24.27 -0.69 -19.81
C VAL A 521 -25.26 0.30 -20.41
N THR A 522 -25.29 0.38 -21.74
CA THR A 522 -26.19 1.26 -22.50
C THR A 522 -27.32 0.43 -23.09
N PHE A 523 -28.56 0.77 -22.74
CA PHE A 523 -29.78 0.20 -23.35
C PHE A 523 -30.29 1.15 -24.42
N VAL A 524 -30.45 0.68 -25.65
CA VAL A 524 -30.88 1.51 -26.79
C VAL A 524 -32.17 0.99 -27.41
N GLY A 525 -33.07 1.92 -27.71
CA GLY A 525 -34.27 1.69 -28.52
C GLY A 525 -33.98 1.81 -30.01
N ASP A 526 -34.92 1.35 -30.83
CA ASP A 526 -34.74 1.26 -32.29
C ASP A 526 -34.68 2.64 -32.99
N GLN A 527 -35.21 3.69 -32.35
CA GLN A 527 -35.27 5.05 -32.91
C GLN A 527 -33.96 5.86 -32.82
N ASP A 528 -32.95 5.41 -32.05
CA ASP A 528 -31.67 6.14 -31.87
C ASP A 528 -30.57 5.74 -32.88
N SER A 529 -30.91 4.95 -33.90
CA SER A 529 -29.99 4.46 -34.93
C SER A 529 -29.38 5.54 -35.84
N GLY A 530 -29.81 6.80 -35.71
CA GLY A 530 -29.40 7.91 -36.59
C GLY A 530 -28.09 8.61 -36.25
N HIS A 531 -27.60 8.59 -35.00
CA HIS A 531 -26.54 9.53 -34.58
C HIS A 531 -25.28 8.98 -33.92
N MET A 532 -25.15 7.67 -33.68
CA MET A 532 -23.88 7.10 -33.19
C MET A 532 -23.21 6.19 -34.21
N LYS A 533 -22.64 6.80 -35.27
CA LYS A 533 -21.52 6.19 -36.01
C LYS A 533 -20.21 6.77 -35.47
N ALA A 534 -19.46 5.90 -34.79
CA ALA A 534 -18.03 5.91 -34.53
C ALA A 534 -17.32 7.27 -34.34
N ARG A 535 -16.92 7.55 -33.09
CA ARG A 535 -15.63 8.16 -32.77
C ARG A 535 -14.97 7.39 -31.64
#